data_AF-A0AA96F969-F1
#
_entry.id   AF-A0AA96F969-F1
#
_cell.length_a   1.000
_cell.length_b   1.000
_cell.length_c   1.000
_cell.angle_alpha   90.00
_cell.angle_beta   90.00
_cell.angle_gamma   90.00
#
_symmetry.space_group_name_H-M   'P 1'
#
loop_
_entity.id
_entity.type
_entity.pdbx_description
1 polymer ?
#
loop_
_entity_poly.entity_id
_entity_poly.type
_entity_poly.pdbx_seq_one_letter_code
_entity_poly.pdbx_strand_id
1 'polypeptide(L)'
;MAELTPEQFGRSIVGPVVAEFSLRLWNLASLIDRPGSTAMLFCARGGLRMLTAYERLTSALGLEAPVRAVPVMATRLATIRPAIAPAVRGERPLGPETAETLAREFGGFTTDRAVRALAGVPLDPGTPGADAPATPDGILAALAARGGAAARAELLLQSDRFARHLDGVLAGAEHAMFVDTGLNGTIVRIVPEGFPHLRVSQAQFARHVWTTASSGDIPAHGLIEHSRGYAPWRRRAAVLRYWQFFEWLFEPDLPSVSRFDERDGVIVSNLEQVEGWQERALPRDDEMFAGVLAYLDGLVGSSARRVLDDIPDAWRALERAIVWPDRAAARMLDIGVRYEDFGKNDQIAQWRAPTPLSALLRPGLWREGEVAEATGALRLPLLATIQLGYGLRSAGAFFQER
;
A
#
# COMPACT_ATOMS: atom_id res chain seq x y z
N MET A 1 -22.41 17.74 -10.66
CA MET A 1 -21.32 17.73 -11.67
C MET A 1 -21.91 17.14 -12.93
N ALA A 2 -21.55 17.60 -14.13
CA ALA A 2 -21.82 16.80 -15.33
C ALA A 2 -21.26 15.38 -15.10
N GLU A 3 -21.89 14.34 -15.64
CA GLU A 3 -21.37 12.97 -15.51
C GLU A 3 -20.00 12.90 -16.23
N LEU A 4 -18.93 13.03 -15.45
CA LEU A 4 -17.57 12.80 -15.92
C LEU A 4 -17.44 11.30 -16.19
N THR A 5 -16.67 10.93 -17.21
CA THR A 5 -16.17 9.55 -17.33
C THR A 5 -15.08 9.29 -16.27
N PRO A 6 -14.75 8.03 -15.96
CA PRO A 6 -13.62 7.72 -15.07
C PRO A 6 -12.31 8.36 -15.52
N GLU A 7 -12.00 8.30 -16.82
CA GLU A 7 -10.85 8.97 -17.42
C GLU A 7 -10.91 10.50 -17.19
N GLN A 8 -12.04 11.16 -17.42
CA GLN A 8 -12.17 12.61 -17.20
C GLN A 8 -12.02 13.01 -15.73
N PHE A 9 -12.58 12.21 -14.81
CA PHE A 9 -12.41 12.39 -13.37
C PHE A 9 -10.92 12.21 -12.99
N GLY A 10 -10.31 11.17 -13.54
CA GLY A 10 -8.88 10.89 -13.44
C GLY A 10 -8.03 12.07 -13.87
N ARG A 11 -8.33 12.67 -15.01
CA ARG A 11 -7.58 13.80 -15.58
C ARG A 11 -7.76 15.11 -14.82
N SER A 12 -9.00 15.44 -14.44
CA SER A 12 -9.32 16.76 -13.89
C SER A 12 -9.18 16.86 -12.38
N ILE A 13 -9.29 15.75 -11.66
CA ILE A 13 -9.32 15.73 -10.19
C ILE A 13 -8.16 14.91 -9.63
N VAL A 14 -8.00 13.66 -10.09
CA VAL A 14 -6.98 12.76 -9.52
C VAL A 14 -5.58 13.07 -10.05
N GLY A 15 -5.47 13.51 -11.32
CA GLY A 15 -4.23 13.86 -12.00
C GLY A 15 -3.39 14.89 -11.24
N PRO A 16 -3.95 16.07 -10.91
CA PRO A 16 -3.25 17.06 -10.08
C PRO A 16 -2.83 16.54 -8.70
N VAL A 17 -3.63 15.65 -8.10
CA VAL A 17 -3.33 15.04 -6.79
C VAL A 17 -2.15 14.06 -6.88
N VAL A 18 -2.12 13.23 -7.91
CA VAL A 18 -0.98 12.34 -8.19
C VAL A 18 0.25 13.14 -8.58
N ALA A 19 0.09 14.23 -9.34
CA ALA A 19 1.18 15.13 -9.68
C ALA A 19 1.78 15.80 -8.43
N GLU A 20 0.95 16.21 -7.46
CA GLU A 20 1.42 16.69 -6.15
C GLU A 20 2.24 15.62 -5.43
N PHE A 21 1.76 14.38 -5.40
CA PHE A 21 2.48 13.27 -4.79
C PHE A 21 3.85 13.08 -5.44
N SER A 22 3.92 13.02 -6.77
CA SER A 22 5.18 12.85 -7.50
C SER A 22 6.15 14.02 -7.30
N LEU A 23 5.66 15.26 -7.25
CA LEU A 23 6.50 16.44 -6.94
C LEU A 23 7.05 16.38 -5.51
N ARG A 24 6.24 15.97 -4.53
CA ARG A 24 6.69 15.81 -3.15
C ARG A 24 7.68 14.67 -3.01
N LEU A 25 7.49 13.59 -3.76
CA LEU A 25 8.43 12.47 -3.82
C LEU A 25 9.76 12.89 -4.41
N TRP A 26 9.73 13.64 -5.52
CA TRP A 26 10.91 14.25 -6.11
C TRP A 26 11.64 15.16 -5.11
N ASN A 27 10.91 16.07 -4.44
CA ASN A 27 11.48 16.97 -3.43
C ASN A 27 12.13 16.18 -2.28
N LEU A 28 11.48 15.14 -1.76
CA LEU A 28 12.04 14.30 -0.70
C LEU A 28 13.32 13.61 -1.18
N ALA A 29 13.32 13.08 -2.39
CA ALA A 29 14.48 12.43 -2.98
C ALA A 29 15.67 13.41 -3.19
N SER A 30 15.38 14.67 -3.56
CA SER A 30 16.39 15.73 -3.73
C SER A 30 17.08 16.11 -2.42
N LEU A 31 16.51 15.77 -1.26
CA LEU A 31 17.07 16.06 0.06
C LEU A 31 17.92 14.90 0.61
N ILE A 32 18.14 13.84 -0.16
CA ILE A 32 18.94 12.69 0.27
C ILE A 32 20.43 13.04 0.20
N ASP A 33 21.14 12.91 1.32
CA ASP A 33 22.56 13.28 1.43
C ASP A 33 23.50 12.52 0.48
N ARG A 34 23.19 11.24 0.23
CA ARG A 34 24.04 10.31 -0.56
C ARG A 34 23.23 9.72 -1.72
N PRO A 35 22.83 10.53 -2.72
CA PRO A 35 21.92 10.09 -3.78
C PRO A 35 22.48 8.93 -4.60
N GLY A 36 23.80 8.90 -4.84
CA GLY A 36 24.48 7.81 -5.55
C GLY A 36 24.53 6.48 -4.78
N SER A 37 24.22 6.47 -3.48
CA SER A 37 24.12 5.26 -2.65
C SER A 37 22.68 4.95 -2.23
N THR A 38 21.70 5.61 -2.85
CA THR A 38 20.27 5.38 -2.58
C THR A 38 19.55 4.92 -3.84
N ALA A 39 18.71 3.89 -3.68
CA ALA A 39 17.76 3.48 -4.69
C ALA A 39 16.33 3.72 -4.18
N MET A 40 15.50 4.36 -5.01
CA MET A 40 14.08 4.51 -4.77
C MET A 40 13.35 3.31 -5.37
N LEU A 41 12.84 2.44 -4.50
CA LEU A 41 12.32 1.14 -4.83
C LEU A 41 10.79 1.16 -4.83
N PHE A 42 10.18 1.16 -6.01
CA PHE A 42 8.73 1.17 -6.17
C PHE A 42 8.18 -0.26 -6.06
N CYS A 43 7.42 -0.53 -4.99
CA CYS A 43 6.94 -1.86 -4.65
C CYS A 43 6.03 -2.50 -5.73
N ALA A 44 5.84 -3.81 -5.64
CA ALA A 44 5.03 -4.55 -6.61
C ALA A 44 3.59 -4.03 -6.68
N ARG A 45 2.95 -4.19 -7.84
CA ARG A 45 1.58 -3.73 -8.13
C ARG A 45 1.46 -2.21 -8.01
N GLY A 46 1.00 -1.69 -6.86
CA GLY A 46 0.78 -0.26 -6.62
C GLY A 46 1.97 0.62 -7.00
N GLY A 47 3.17 0.22 -6.58
CA GLY A 47 4.38 0.98 -6.88
C GLY A 47 4.71 1.04 -8.37
N LEU A 48 4.31 0.06 -9.19
CA LEU A 48 4.57 0.07 -10.65
C LEU A 48 3.88 1.26 -11.32
N ARG A 49 2.60 1.51 -11.01
CA ARG A 49 1.88 2.68 -11.54
C ARG A 49 2.37 3.98 -10.91
N MET A 50 2.78 3.97 -9.64
CA MET A 50 3.41 5.14 -9.02
C MET A 50 4.74 5.51 -9.69
N LEU A 51 5.55 4.52 -10.09
CA LEU A 51 6.79 4.73 -10.85
C LEU A 51 6.47 5.38 -12.20
N THR A 52 5.52 4.82 -12.95
CA THR A 52 5.06 5.39 -14.22
C THR A 52 4.63 6.84 -14.04
N ALA A 53 3.80 7.16 -13.03
CA ALA A 53 3.36 8.53 -12.77
C ALA A 53 4.51 9.45 -12.35
N TYR A 54 5.47 8.96 -11.58
CA TYR A 54 6.67 9.71 -11.21
C TYR A 54 7.53 10.05 -12.43
N GLU A 55 7.85 9.07 -13.27
CA GLU A 55 8.65 9.23 -14.48
C GLU A 55 7.99 10.14 -15.51
N ARG A 56 6.66 10.00 -15.70
CA ARG A 56 5.89 10.89 -16.59
C ARG A 56 5.97 12.34 -16.12
N LEU A 57 5.81 12.57 -14.81
CA LEU A 57 5.89 13.93 -14.25
C LEU A 57 7.30 14.52 -14.39
N THR A 58 8.34 13.78 -13.99
CA THR A 58 9.72 14.29 -14.06
C THR A 58 10.12 14.56 -15.50
N SER A 59 9.77 13.67 -16.44
CA SER A 59 9.98 13.90 -17.87
C SER A 59 9.20 15.11 -18.39
N ALA A 60 7.92 15.27 -18.04
CA ALA A 60 7.09 16.36 -18.54
C ALA A 60 7.57 17.74 -18.07
N LEU A 61 8.10 17.81 -16.84
CA LEU A 61 8.62 19.03 -16.24
C LEU A 61 10.12 19.26 -16.45
N GLY A 62 10.82 18.34 -17.13
CA GLY A 62 12.27 18.42 -17.34
C GLY A 62 13.07 18.33 -16.04
N LEU A 63 12.58 17.58 -15.05
CA LEU A 63 13.25 17.36 -13.78
C LEU A 63 14.16 16.14 -13.86
N GLU A 64 15.41 16.30 -13.45
CA GLU A 64 16.32 15.16 -13.29
C GLU A 64 15.94 14.34 -12.05
N ALA A 65 15.92 13.01 -12.19
CA ALA A 65 15.66 12.12 -11.07
C ALA A 65 16.82 12.19 -10.05
N PRO A 66 16.60 12.62 -8.79
CA PRO A 66 17.69 12.84 -7.84
C PRO A 66 18.36 11.54 -7.38
N VAL A 67 17.62 10.44 -7.44
CA VAL A 67 18.08 9.08 -7.11
C VAL A 67 17.55 8.11 -8.16
N ARG A 68 18.19 6.95 -8.26
CA ARG A 68 17.76 5.89 -9.18
C ARG A 68 16.40 5.34 -8.75
N ALA A 69 15.37 5.57 -9.56
CA ALA A 69 14.03 5.02 -9.38
C ALA A 69 13.91 3.70 -10.15
N VAL A 70 13.50 2.63 -9.48
CA VAL A 70 13.34 1.30 -10.09
C VAL A 70 12.17 0.53 -9.46
N PRO A 71 11.54 -0.37 -10.23
CA PRO A 71 10.57 -1.30 -9.65
C PRO A 71 11.29 -2.32 -8.75
N VAL A 72 10.62 -2.73 -7.67
CA VAL A 72 11.02 -3.88 -6.85
C VAL A 72 9.80 -4.77 -6.64
N MET A 73 9.98 -6.08 -6.84
CA MET A 73 8.93 -7.08 -6.62
C MET A 73 8.73 -7.38 -5.13
N ALA A 74 8.72 -6.35 -4.29
CA ALA A 74 8.52 -6.46 -2.86
C ALA A 74 7.03 -6.35 -2.52
N THR A 75 6.55 -7.31 -1.74
CA THR A 75 5.28 -7.24 -1.00
C THR A 75 5.58 -7.42 0.48
N ARG A 76 4.59 -7.16 1.35
CA ARG A 76 4.71 -7.50 2.78
C ARG A 76 5.02 -8.99 3.00
N LEU A 77 4.48 -9.89 2.16
CA LEU A 77 4.78 -11.32 2.21
C LEU A 77 6.21 -11.64 1.75
N ALA A 78 6.68 -11.03 0.66
CA ALA A 78 8.05 -11.25 0.19
C ALA A 78 9.08 -10.77 1.24
N THR A 79 8.81 -9.62 1.86
CA THR A 79 9.71 -8.97 2.83
C THR A 79 9.71 -9.63 4.21
N ILE A 80 8.64 -10.31 4.62
CA ILE A 80 8.60 -10.97 5.94
C ILE A 80 9.43 -12.25 6.00
N ARG A 81 9.58 -12.97 4.88
CA ARG A 81 10.36 -14.22 4.81
C ARG A 81 11.82 -14.06 5.26
N PRO A 82 12.60 -13.10 4.74
CA PRO A 82 13.97 -12.87 5.20
C PRO A 82 14.05 -12.40 6.66
N ALA A 83 13.00 -11.77 7.19
CA ALA A 83 12.95 -11.39 8.60
C ALA A 83 12.66 -12.58 9.54
N ILE A 84 11.88 -13.56 9.07
CA ILE A 84 11.60 -14.82 9.78
C ILE A 84 12.77 -15.82 9.68
N ALA A 85 13.47 -15.83 8.54
CA ALA A 85 14.46 -16.86 8.21
C ALA A 85 15.55 -17.09 9.29
N PRO A 86 16.15 -16.07 9.92
CA PRO A 86 17.12 -16.26 10.99
C PRO A 86 16.56 -17.03 12.20
N ALA A 87 15.31 -16.77 12.58
CA ALA A 87 14.65 -17.48 13.67
C ALA A 87 14.34 -18.94 13.29
N VAL A 88 13.92 -19.17 12.05
CA VAL A 88 13.70 -20.52 11.52
C VAL A 88 15.00 -21.32 11.43
N ARG A 89 16.13 -20.67 11.17
CA ARG A 89 17.48 -21.28 11.19
C ARG A 89 18.04 -21.47 12.61
N GLY A 90 17.41 -20.88 13.63
CA GLY A 90 17.91 -20.90 15.01
C GLY A 90 19.10 -19.96 15.26
N GLU A 91 19.35 -19.00 14.38
CA GLU A 91 20.47 -18.05 14.47
C GLU A 91 20.20 -16.95 15.51
N ARG A 92 18.94 -16.51 15.64
CA ARG A 92 18.50 -15.50 16.61
C ARG A 92 16.99 -15.59 16.86
N PRO A 93 16.47 -15.02 17.95
CA PRO A 93 15.03 -14.93 18.18
C PRO A 93 14.32 -14.14 17.07
N LEU A 94 13.02 -14.37 16.94
CA LEU A 94 12.16 -13.58 16.05
C LEU A 94 12.15 -12.13 16.49
N GLY A 95 12.36 -11.22 15.53
CA GLY A 95 12.32 -9.79 15.82
C GLY A 95 10.90 -9.32 16.20
N PRO A 96 10.79 -8.30 17.08
CA PRO A 96 9.51 -7.80 17.57
C PRO A 96 8.60 -7.27 16.45
N GLU A 97 9.16 -6.66 15.42
CA GLU A 97 8.40 -6.05 14.32
C GLU A 97 7.78 -7.12 13.42
N THR A 98 8.54 -8.18 13.16
CA THR A 98 8.05 -9.38 12.47
C THR A 98 7.01 -10.12 13.30
N ALA A 99 7.25 -10.29 14.61
CA ALA A 99 6.30 -10.96 15.51
C ALA A 99 4.94 -10.21 15.59
N GLU A 100 4.97 -8.89 15.75
CA GLU A 100 3.76 -8.05 15.74
C GLU A 100 3.02 -8.16 14.41
N THR A 101 3.76 -8.14 13.29
CA THR A 101 3.15 -8.28 11.96
C THR A 101 2.52 -9.66 11.80
N LEU A 102 3.19 -10.75 12.16
CA LEU A 102 2.62 -12.09 12.10
C LEU A 102 1.34 -12.21 12.94
N ALA A 103 1.36 -11.70 14.17
CA ALA A 103 0.20 -11.72 15.06
C ALA A 103 -0.98 -10.93 14.48
N ARG A 104 -0.73 -9.74 13.90
CA ARG A 104 -1.76 -8.91 13.29
C ARG A 104 -2.34 -9.55 12.03
N GLU A 105 -1.50 -10.04 11.12
CA GLU A 105 -1.97 -10.55 9.84
C GLU A 105 -2.61 -11.94 9.97
N PHE A 106 -2.16 -12.78 10.91
CA PHE A 106 -2.62 -14.17 11.06
C PHE A 106 -3.39 -14.47 12.33
N GLY A 107 -3.66 -13.51 13.22
CA GLY A 107 -4.33 -13.77 14.50
C GLY A 107 -5.73 -14.41 14.40
N GLY A 108 -6.38 -14.37 13.23
CA GLY A 108 -7.65 -15.05 12.95
C GLY A 108 -7.53 -16.40 12.21
N PHE A 109 -6.31 -16.91 12.00
CA PHE A 109 -6.01 -18.07 11.17
C PHE A 109 -5.53 -19.25 12.04
N THR A 110 -5.58 -20.47 11.48
CA THR A 110 -4.86 -21.62 12.04
C THR A 110 -3.38 -21.55 11.66
N THR A 111 -2.53 -22.25 12.43
CA THR A 111 -1.09 -22.31 12.16
C THR A 111 -0.78 -22.90 10.79
N ASP A 112 -1.48 -23.96 10.33
CA ASP A 112 -1.33 -24.49 8.96
C ASP A 112 -1.65 -23.42 7.91
N ARG A 113 -2.75 -22.69 8.08
CA ARG A 113 -3.16 -21.66 7.11
C ARG A 113 -2.15 -20.51 7.06
N ALA A 114 -1.60 -20.11 8.21
CA ALA A 114 -0.54 -19.11 8.29
C ALA A 114 0.76 -19.59 7.63
N VAL A 115 1.22 -20.80 7.94
CA VAL A 115 2.42 -21.41 7.32
C VAL A 115 2.24 -21.55 5.81
N ARG A 116 1.08 -22.03 5.35
CA ARG A 116 0.77 -22.14 3.93
C ARG A 116 0.81 -20.80 3.22
N ALA A 117 0.31 -19.73 3.83
CA ALA A 117 0.39 -18.38 3.26
C ALA A 117 1.85 -17.89 3.19
N LEU A 118 2.65 -18.15 4.23
CA LEU A 118 4.05 -17.75 4.31
C LEU A 118 4.96 -18.51 3.33
N ALA A 119 4.86 -19.84 3.33
CA ALA A 119 5.74 -20.73 2.56
C ALA A 119 5.19 -21.09 1.17
N GLY A 120 3.87 -20.99 0.94
CA GLY A 120 3.22 -21.51 -0.27
C GLY A 120 2.99 -23.02 -0.25
N VAL A 121 3.41 -23.71 0.81
CA VAL A 121 3.32 -25.18 0.98
C VAL A 121 2.65 -25.48 2.33
N PRO A 122 1.68 -26.42 2.39
CA PRO A 122 1.03 -26.79 3.64
C PRO A 122 1.96 -27.54 4.59
N LEU A 123 1.56 -27.65 5.86
CA LEU A 123 2.16 -28.59 6.80
C LEU A 123 1.73 -30.03 6.48
N ASP A 124 2.57 -31.01 6.80
CA ASP A 124 2.20 -32.41 6.70
C ASP A 124 1.07 -32.75 7.69
N PRO A 125 0.17 -33.68 7.34
CA PRO A 125 -0.86 -34.15 8.25
C PRO A 125 -0.28 -34.66 9.58
N GLY A 126 -0.88 -34.25 10.70
CA GLY A 126 -0.44 -34.62 12.04
C GLY A 126 0.70 -33.76 12.61
N THR A 127 1.09 -32.68 11.94
CA THR A 127 2.04 -31.71 12.50
C THR A 127 1.46 -31.11 13.80
N PRO A 128 2.19 -31.18 14.94
CA PRO A 128 1.72 -30.66 16.21
C PRO A 128 1.35 -29.18 16.12
N GLY A 129 0.16 -28.81 16.61
CA GLY A 129 -0.32 -27.43 16.64
C GLY A 129 -0.80 -26.86 15.29
N ALA A 130 -0.85 -27.66 14.21
CA ALA A 130 -1.29 -27.20 12.89
C ALA A 130 -2.69 -26.53 12.91
N ASP A 131 -3.63 -27.11 13.65
CA ASP A 131 -5.01 -26.59 13.77
C ASP A 131 -5.17 -25.54 14.89
N ALA A 132 -4.13 -25.29 15.68
CA ALA A 132 -4.19 -24.28 16.73
C ALA A 132 -4.20 -22.85 16.14
N PRO A 133 -4.75 -21.86 16.86
CA PRO A 133 -4.67 -20.46 16.45
C PRO A 133 -3.22 -20.05 16.16
N ALA A 134 -3.01 -19.35 15.06
CA ALA A 134 -1.68 -18.91 14.64
C ALA A 134 -1.14 -17.86 15.62
N THR A 135 -0.01 -18.18 16.24
CA THR A 135 0.82 -17.25 16.99
C THR A 135 2.22 -17.24 16.38
N PRO A 136 3.03 -16.19 16.56
CA PRO A 136 4.41 -16.18 16.08
C PRO A 136 5.21 -17.41 16.54
N ASP A 137 5.12 -17.76 17.83
CA ASP A 137 5.78 -18.94 18.39
C ASP A 137 5.21 -20.25 17.83
N GLY A 138 3.89 -20.34 17.64
CA GLY A 138 3.23 -21.50 17.06
C GLY A 138 3.66 -21.75 15.61
N ILE A 139 3.78 -20.68 14.81
CA ILE A 139 4.30 -20.74 13.44
C ILE A 139 5.74 -21.26 13.43
N LEU A 140 6.62 -20.72 14.28
CA LEU A 140 8.01 -21.18 14.35
C LEU A 140 8.12 -22.62 14.83
N ALA A 141 7.34 -23.01 15.84
CA ALA A 141 7.30 -24.39 16.34
C ALA A 141 6.82 -25.38 15.27
N ALA A 142 5.78 -25.03 14.51
CA ALA A 142 5.29 -25.85 13.40
C ALA A 142 6.33 -25.97 12.27
N LEU A 143 7.00 -24.87 11.91
CA LEU A 143 8.09 -24.88 10.92
C LEU A 143 9.29 -25.70 11.41
N ALA A 144 9.60 -25.74 12.70
CA ALA A 144 10.67 -26.54 13.27
C ALA A 144 10.33 -28.04 13.36
N ALA A 145 9.05 -28.40 13.45
CA ALA A 145 8.59 -29.78 13.53
C ALA A 145 8.94 -30.59 12.27
N ARG A 146 8.94 -31.92 12.40
CA ARG A 146 9.22 -32.85 11.29
C ARG A 146 8.26 -32.64 10.11
N GLY A 147 6.97 -32.49 10.40
CA GLY A 147 5.94 -32.25 9.39
C GLY A 147 5.93 -30.82 8.82
N GLY A 148 6.77 -29.92 9.34
CA GLY A 148 7.00 -28.60 8.77
C GLY A 148 8.21 -28.53 7.83
N ALA A 149 8.93 -29.63 7.60
CA ALA A 149 10.21 -29.60 6.91
C ALA A 149 10.13 -29.06 5.47
N ALA A 150 9.10 -29.44 4.70
CA ALA A 150 8.90 -28.95 3.34
C ALA A 150 8.57 -27.46 3.31
N ALA A 151 7.64 -27.02 4.16
CA ALA A 151 7.28 -25.60 4.29
C ALA A 151 8.46 -24.75 4.77
N ARG A 152 9.27 -25.26 5.70
CA ARG A 152 10.51 -24.62 6.16
C ARG A 152 11.51 -24.46 5.01
N ALA A 153 11.76 -25.52 4.24
CA ALA A 153 12.68 -25.48 3.11
C ALA A 153 12.23 -24.46 2.06
N GLU A 154 10.94 -24.45 1.70
CA GLU A 154 10.41 -23.48 0.74
C GLU A 154 10.46 -22.04 1.27
N LEU A 155 10.13 -21.80 2.53
CA LEU A 155 10.23 -20.47 3.13
C LEU A 155 11.65 -19.91 3.06
N LEU A 156 12.65 -20.74 3.38
CA LEU A 156 14.06 -20.35 3.32
C LEU A 156 14.52 -20.13 1.87
N LEU A 157 14.10 -21.00 0.94
CA LEU A 157 14.38 -20.82 -0.49
C LEU A 157 13.82 -19.49 -1.02
N GLN A 158 12.57 -19.18 -0.69
CA GLN A 158 11.92 -17.94 -1.09
C GLN A 158 12.54 -16.71 -0.42
N SER A 159 13.01 -16.84 0.83
CA SER A 159 13.80 -15.82 1.51
C SER A 159 15.09 -15.51 0.75
N ASP A 160 15.87 -16.55 0.40
CA ASP A 160 17.16 -16.39 -0.26
C ASP A 160 17.01 -15.84 -1.69
N ARG A 161 15.95 -16.26 -2.41
CA ARG A 161 15.61 -15.68 -3.72
C ARG A 161 15.21 -14.21 -3.62
N PHE A 162 14.39 -13.84 -2.64
CA PHE A 162 14.03 -12.44 -2.44
C PHE A 162 15.26 -11.58 -2.07
N ALA A 163 16.18 -12.10 -1.25
CA ALA A 163 17.43 -11.41 -0.93
C ALA A 163 18.25 -11.15 -2.21
N ARG A 164 18.47 -12.16 -3.05
CA ARG A 164 19.14 -12.00 -4.35
C ARG A 164 18.42 -11.02 -5.28
N HIS A 165 17.09 -11.04 -5.31
CA HIS A 165 16.28 -10.07 -6.06
C HIS A 165 16.53 -8.64 -5.56
N LEU A 166 16.45 -8.43 -4.25
CA LEU A 166 16.65 -7.12 -3.63
C LEU A 166 18.07 -6.60 -3.88
N ASP A 167 19.10 -7.43 -3.71
CA ASP A 167 20.50 -7.06 -3.96
C ASP A 167 20.72 -6.68 -5.42
N GLY A 168 20.15 -7.45 -6.36
CA GLY A 168 20.20 -7.16 -7.80
C GLY A 168 19.54 -5.83 -8.14
N VAL A 169 18.36 -5.56 -7.56
CA VAL A 169 17.65 -4.28 -7.76
C VAL A 169 18.39 -3.11 -7.10
N LEU A 170 19.00 -3.30 -5.93
CA LEU A 170 19.78 -2.28 -5.23
C LEU A 170 21.07 -1.93 -5.98
N ALA A 171 21.67 -2.88 -6.70
CA ALA A 171 22.87 -2.67 -7.50
C ALA A 171 24.00 -1.96 -6.73
N GLY A 172 24.20 -2.35 -5.47
CA GLY A 172 25.21 -1.79 -4.56
C GLY A 172 24.77 -0.56 -3.76
N ALA A 173 23.53 -0.08 -3.90
CA ALA A 173 23.01 0.97 -3.03
C ALA A 173 22.90 0.51 -1.57
N GLU A 174 23.38 1.32 -0.64
CA GLU A 174 23.32 1.04 0.82
C GLU A 174 22.00 1.49 1.45
N HIS A 175 21.21 2.29 0.73
CA HIS A 175 19.93 2.82 1.20
C HIS A 175 18.80 2.45 0.25
N ALA A 176 17.85 1.66 0.76
CA ALA A 176 16.57 1.40 0.12
C ALA A 176 15.50 2.41 0.59
N MET A 177 15.01 3.24 -0.33
CA MET A 177 13.84 4.07 -0.09
C MET A 177 12.62 3.43 -0.77
N PHE A 178 11.81 2.70 -0.01
CA PHE A 178 10.61 2.05 -0.55
C PHE A 178 9.52 3.06 -0.88
N VAL A 179 8.84 2.87 -2.00
CA VAL A 179 7.66 3.64 -2.40
C VAL A 179 6.49 2.68 -2.54
N ASP A 180 5.47 2.87 -1.71
CA ASP A 180 4.37 1.93 -1.54
C ASP A 180 3.04 2.68 -1.35
N THR A 181 1.94 2.01 -1.72
CA THR A 181 0.56 2.49 -1.54
C THR A 181 0.02 2.20 -0.14
N GLY A 182 0.66 1.28 0.60
CA GLY A 182 0.26 0.94 1.96
C GLY A 182 0.28 2.14 2.91
N LEU A 183 -0.40 2.00 4.06
CA LEU A 183 -0.67 3.12 4.98
C LEU A 183 0.21 3.12 6.26
N ASN A 184 0.74 1.96 6.67
CA ASN A 184 1.29 1.78 8.02
C ASN A 184 2.84 1.73 8.10
N GLY A 185 3.55 1.68 6.97
CA GLY A 185 5.01 1.55 6.96
C GLY A 185 5.52 0.17 7.40
N THR A 186 4.73 -0.89 7.17
CA THR A 186 5.10 -2.25 7.60
C THR A 186 6.42 -2.73 7.00
N ILE A 187 6.70 -2.38 5.73
CA ILE A 187 7.94 -2.79 5.05
C ILE A 187 9.17 -2.22 5.76
N VAL A 188 9.20 -0.91 6.06
CA VAL A 188 10.36 -0.29 6.74
C VAL A 188 10.57 -0.79 8.17
N ARG A 189 9.55 -1.37 8.81
CA ARG A 189 9.68 -2.01 10.13
C ARG A 189 10.33 -3.40 10.03
N ILE A 190 9.95 -4.18 9.01
CA ILE A 190 10.35 -5.59 8.86
C ILE A 190 11.68 -5.76 8.13
N VAL A 191 11.92 -4.97 7.07
CA VAL A 191 13.12 -5.13 6.23
C VAL A 191 14.42 -5.01 7.04
N PRO A 192 14.58 -4.07 7.99
CA PRO A 192 15.79 -4.02 8.82
C PRO A 192 16.03 -5.29 9.66
N GLU A 193 14.97 -6.01 10.04
CA GLU A 193 15.12 -7.28 10.73
C GLU A 193 15.67 -8.36 9.80
N GLY A 194 15.31 -8.37 8.50
CA GLY A 194 15.90 -9.30 7.51
C GLY A 194 17.25 -8.86 6.94
N PHE A 195 17.49 -7.55 6.87
CA PHE A 195 18.65 -6.93 6.20
C PHE A 195 19.27 -5.84 7.10
N PRO A 196 19.93 -6.21 8.21
CA PRO A 196 20.39 -5.24 9.22
C PRO A 196 21.50 -4.30 8.73
N HIS A 197 22.14 -4.59 7.60
CA HIS A 197 23.17 -3.75 6.97
C HIS A 197 22.58 -2.66 6.07
N LEU A 198 21.29 -2.78 5.71
CA LEU A 198 20.64 -1.88 4.76
C LEU A 198 20.02 -0.71 5.51
N ARG A 199 20.33 0.53 5.11
CA ARG A 199 19.54 1.68 5.55
C ARG A 199 18.19 1.61 4.84
N VAL A 200 17.09 1.76 5.58
CA VAL A 200 15.75 1.70 4.99
C VAL A 200 14.99 2.97 5.33
N SER A 201 14.30 3.53 4.34
CA SER A 201 13.24 4.51 4.55
C SER A 201 12.05 4.19 3.64
N GLN A 202 10.93 4.85 3.86
CA GLN A 202 9.72 4.65 3.05
C GLN A 202 9.02 5.97 2.77
N ALA A 203 8.59 6.16 1.52
CA ALA A 203 7.61 7.16 1.14
C ALA A 203 6.29 6.47 0.81
N GLN A 204 5.19 7.06 1.28
CA GLN A 204 3.85 6.57 1.06
C GLN A 204 2.98 7.72 0.57
N PHE A 205 1.92 7.40 -0.17
CA PHE A 205 0.94 8.42 -0.56
C PHE A 205 0.36 9.11 0.69
N ALA A 206 -0.08 8.31 1.67
CA ALA A 206 -0.45 8.76 3.00
C ALA A 206 0.12 7.82 4.06
N ARG A 207 0.30 8.32 5.29
CA ARG A 207 0.73 7.53 6.45
C ARG A 207 -0.24 7.71 7.60
N HIS A 208 -0.76 6.59 8.11
CA HIS A 208 -1.51 6.54 9.35
C HIS A 208 -0.61 6.08 10.49
N VAL A 209 -0.36 6.97 11.45
CA VAL A 209 0.49 6.69 12.61
C VAL A 209 -0.36 6.03 13.69
N TRP A 210 -0.22 4.72 13.83
CA TRP A 210 -0.79 4.00 14.97
C TRP A 210 0.05 4.25 16.22
N THR A 211 -0.62 4.41 17.36
CA THR A 211 0.03 4.40 18.67
C THR A 211 0.31 2.95 19.07
N THR A 212 1.44 2.40 18.65
CA THR A 212 2.03 1.21 19.29
C THR A 212 3.22 1.65 20.15
N ALA A 213 3.54 0.90 21.21
CA ALA A 213 4.68 1.18 22.09
C ALA A 213 6.04 1.20 21.35
N SER A 214 6.09 0.66 20.13
CA SER A 214 7.23 0.64 19.20
C SER A 214 7.23 1.80 18.19
N SER A 215 6.42 2.84 18.37
CA SER A 215 6.35 4.01 17.47
C SER A 215 7.56 4.94 17.54
N GLY A 216 8.77 4.40 17.70
CA GLY A 216 10.01 5.16 17.53
C GLY A 216 10.10 5.82 16.16
N ASP A 217 11.22 6.49 15.87
CA ASP A 217 11.50 7.15 14.59
C ASP A 217 11.56 6.13 13.43
N ILE A 218 10.39 5.63 13.01
CA ILE A 218 10.23 4.85 11.79
C ILE A 218 10.46 5.84 10.64
N PRO A 219 11.47 5.64 9.78
CA PRO A 219 11.77 6.54 8.67
C PRO A 219 10.77 6.37 7.51
N ALA A 220 9.47 6.49 7.81
CA ALA A 220 8.35 6.43 6.89
C ALA A 220 7.64 7.80 6.83
N HIS A 221 7.44 8.29 5.61
CA HIS A 221 6.85 9.60 5.35
C HIS A 221 5.61 9.46 4.47
N GLY A 222 4.45 9.87 5.00
CA GLY A 222 3.27 10.12 4.18
C GLY A 222 3.40 11.47 3.47
N LEU A 223 3.46 11.46 2.14
CA LEU A 223 3.79 12.67 1.38
C LEU A 223 2.60 13.62 1.24
N ILE A 224 1.40 13.09 1.01
CA ILE A 224 0.16 13.89 0.97
C ILE A 224 -0.37 14.14 2.37
N GLU A 225 -0.45 13.08 3.18
CA GLU A 225 -0.94 13.14 4.55
C GLU A 225 -0.11 12.26 5.46
N HIS A 226 0.24 12.79 6.63
CA HIS A 226 0.96 12.09 7.68
C HIS A 226 0.29 12.47 9.01
N SER A 227 -0.52 11.57 9.56
CA SER A 227 -1.27 11.85 10.80
C SER A 227 -1.78 10.57 11.48
N ARG A 228 -2.30 10.71 12.70
CA ARG A 228 -2.92 9.62 13.48
C ARG A 228 -4.36 9.32 13.08
N GLY A 229 -4.89 10.01 12.07
CA GLY A 229 -6.28 9.88 11.66
C GLY A 229 -6.79 11.07 10.87
N TYR A 230 -8.02 10.94 10.37
CA TYR A 230 -8.70 11.98 9.62
C TYR A 230 -8.96 13.23 10.48
N ALA A 231 -8.69 14.40 9.91
CA ALA A 231 -8.99 15.71 10.49
C ALA A 231 -9.84 16.55 9.50
N PRO A 232 -11.10 16.89 9.82
CA PRO A 232 -12.01 17.57 8.88
C PRO A 232 -11.53 18.92 8.33
N TRP A 233 -10.66 19.62 9.05
CA TRP A 233 -10.11 20.92 8.62
C TRP A 233 -8.90 20.78 7.69
N ARG A 234 -8.36 19.57 7.51
CA ARG A 234 -7.25 19.26 6.60
C ARG A 234 -7.78 18.50 5.40
N ARG A 235 -7.98 19.19 4.27
CA ARG A 235 -8.54 18.56 3.04
C ARG A 235 -7.80 17.28 2.62
N ARG A 236 -6.46 17.31 2.66
CA ARG A 236 -5.61 16.14 2.33
C ARG A 236 -5.86 14.94 3.23
N ALA A 237 -6.35 15.13 4.46
CA ALA A 237 -6.69 14.03 5.35
C ALA A 237 -7.88 13.20 4.82
N ALA A 238 -8.67 13.71 3.88
CA ALA A 238 -9.75 12.96 3.23
C ALA A 238 -9.26 11.63 2.64
N VAL A 239 -8.00 11.54 2.23
CA VAL A 239 -7.39 10.28 1.77
C VAL A 239 -7.49 9.16 2.81
N LEU A 240 -7.43 9.48 4.10
CA LEU A 240 -7.54 8.51 5.19
C LEU A 240 -8.97 7.98 5.38
N ARG A 241 -9.98 8.65 4.81
CA ARG A 241 -11.37 8.20 4.84
C ARG A 241 -11.67 7.11 3.83
N TYR A 242 -10.89 7.08 2.75
CA TYR A 242 -11.05 6.10 1.69
C TYR A 242 -9.71 5.78 1.05
N TRP A 243 -8.77 5.32 1.86
CA TRP A 243 -7.42 5.07 1.38
C TRP A 243 -7.40 3.95 0.34
N GLN A 244 -8.35 3.00 0.42
CA GLN A 244 -8.47 1.85 -0.46
C GLN A 244 -8.69 2.25 -1.92
N PHE A 245 -9.31 3.41 -2.15
CA PHE A 245 -9.41 3.99 -3.49
C PHE A 245 -8.03 4.28 -4.08
N PHE A 246 -7.08 4.79 -3.30
CA PHE A 246 -5.73 5.07 -3.78
C PHE A 246 -4.91 3.79 -3.99
N GLU A 247 -5.06 2.78 -3.13
CA GLU A 247 -4.47 1.46 -3.41
C GLU A 247 -5.01 0.91 -4.73
N TRP A 248 -6.33 0.89 -4.92
CA TRP A 248 -6.95 0.44 -6.17
C TRP A 248 -6.50 1.24 -7.39
N LEU A 249 -6.44 2.58 -7.29
CA LEU A 249 -6.04 3.47 -8.38
C LEU A 249 -4.67 3.08 -8.96
N PHE A 250 -3.72 2.78 -8.07
CA PHE A 250 -2.36 2.43 -8.43
C PHE A 250 -2.16 0.93 -8.64
N GLU A 251 -3.09 0.06 -8.25
CA GLU A 251 -2.96 -1.38 -8.45
C GLU A 251 -3.34 -1.76 -9.90
N PRO A 252 -2.39 -2.27 -10.71
CA PRO A 252 -2.71 -2.87 -12.00
C PRO A 252 -3.36 -4.24 -11.83
N ASP A 253 -3.97 -4.75 -12.90
CA ASP A 253 -4.47 -6.12 -13.00
C ASP A 253 -3.31 -7.12 -13.16
N LEU A 254 -2.56 -7.27 -12.07
CA LEU A 254 -1.42 -8.18 -11.93
C LEU A 254 -1.51 -8.91 -10.59
N PRO A 255 -1.07 -10.18 -10.52
CA PRO A 255 -1.11 -10.94 -9.29
C PRO A 255 -0.14 -10.36 -8.25
N SER A 256 -0.48 -10.48 -6.97
CA SER A 256 0.46 -10.18 -5.88
C SER A 256 1.70 -11.08 -5.96
N VAL A 257 2.86 -10.50 -5.66
CA VAL A 257 4.12 -11.27 -5.56
C VAL A 257 4.06 -12.15 -4.33
N SER A 258 4.04 -13.47 -4.57
CA SER A 258 3.96 -14.52 -3.57
C SER A 258 5.10 -15.53 -3.70
N ARG A 259 5.76 -15.63 -4.86
CA ARG A 259 6.91 -16.52 -5.07
C ARG A 259 7.91 -15.91 -6.04
N PHE A 260 9.14 -16.37 -5.92
CA PHE A 260 10.26 -16.13 -6.81
C PHE A 260 10.77 -17.46 -7.32
N ASP A 261 11.11 -17.48 -8.60
CA ASP A 261 11.75 -18.60 -9.29
C ASP A 261 13.07 -18.11 -9.87
N GLU A 262 14.00 -19.04 -10.11
CA GLU A 262 15.24 -18.75 -10.83
C GLU A 262 15.10 -19.25 -12.27
N ARG A 263 15.32 -18.36 -13.24
CA ARG A 263 15.30 -18.67 -14.67
C ARG A 263 16.54 -18.08 -15.30
N ASP A 264 17.36 -18.92 -15.93
CA ASP A 264 18.61 -18.51 -16.59
C ASP A 264 19.55 -17.70 -15.67
N GLY A 265 19.59 -18.06 -14.38
CA GLY A 265 20.41 -17.39 -13.36
C GLY A 265 19.83 -16.07 -12.83
N VAL A 266 18.67 -15.64 -13.33
CA VAL A 266 17.96 -14.43 -12.90
C VAL A 266 16.79 -14.80 -12.00
N ILE A 267 16.62 -14.06 -10.91
CA ILE A 267 15.45 -14.22 -10.03
C ILE A 267 14.27 -13.47 -10.65
N VAL A 268 13.15 -14.18 -10.84
CA VAL A 268 11.90 -13.63 -11.38
C VAL A 268 10.72 -13.96 -10.49
N SER A 269 9.89 -12.96 -10.17
CA SER A 269 8.67 -13.15 -9.39
C SER A 269 7.55 -13.79 -10.21
N ASN A 270 6.53 -14.35 -9.54
CA ASN A 270 5.33 -14.82 -10.23
C ASN A 270 4.56 -13.71 -10.98
N LEU A 271 4.72 -12.45 -10.57
CA LEU A 271 4.17 -11.30 -11.28
C LEU A 271 4.87 -11.13 -12.63
N GLU A 272 6.20 -11.15 -12.64
CA GLU A 272 7.00 -10.99 -13.87
C GLU A 272 6.88 -12.17 -14.85
N GLN A 273 6.38 -13.30 -14.38
CA GLN A 273 6.10 -14.47 -15.21
C GLN A 273 4.80 -14.33 -16.01
N VAL A 274 3.98 -13.32 -15.72
CA VAL A 274 2.81 -12.99 -16.53
C VAL A 274 3.29 -12.41 -17.86
N GLU A 275 2.80 -12.97 -18.96
CA GLU A 275 3.10 -12.47 -20.30
C GLU A 275 2.65 -11.01 -20.44
N GLY A 276 3.57 -10.16 -20.91
CA GLY A 276 3.33 -8.72 -21.09
C GLY A 276 3.02 -7.99 -19.79
N TRP A 277 3.62 -8.38 -18.65
CA TRP A 277 3.30 -7.77 -17.36
C TRP A 277 3.58 -6.27 -17.33
N GLN A 278 4.59 -5.78 -18.07
CA GLN A 278 4.88 -4.35 -18.18
C GLN A 278 3.75 -3.59 -18.88
N GLU A 279 3.23 -4.13 -19.98
CA GLU A 279 2.10 -3.56 -20.72
C GLU A 279 0.82 -3.61 -19.87
N ARG A 280 0.61 -4.72 -19.15
CA ARG A 280 -0.53 -4.88 -18.22
C ARG A 280 -0.45 -3.98 -16.99
N ALA A 281 0.73 -3.47 -16.64
CA ALA A 281 0.87 -2.48 -15.57
C ALA A 281 0.28 -1.12 -15.98
N LEU A 282 0.22 -0.82 -17.28
CA LEU A 282 -0.37 0.40 -17.80
C LEU A 282 -1.91 0.36 -17.75
N PRO A 283 -2.58 1.52 -17.64
CA PRO A 283 -4.04 1.57 -17.63
C PRO A 283 -4.62 1.37 -19.02
N ARG A 284 -5.85 0.87 -19.08
CA ARG A 284 -6.71 0.96 -20.28
C ARG A 284 -7.28 2.37 -20.42
N ASP A 285 -7.60 2.78 -21.65
CA ASP A 285 -8.04 4.16 -21.96
C ASP A 285 -9.27 4.61 -21.17
N ASP A 286 -10.17 3.69 -20.81
CA ASP A 286 -11.39 3.96 -20.05
C ASP A 286 -11.16 4.04 -18.52
N GLU A 287 -9.95 3.75 -18.05
CA GLU A 287 -9.63 3.76 -16.62
C GLU A 287 -9.31 5.15 -16.09
N MET A 288 -9.62 5.37 -14.82
CA MET A 288 -9.29 6.62 -14.13
C MET A 288 -7.78 6.93 -14.14
N PHE A 289 -6.94 5.90 -14.07
CA PHE A 289 -5.49 6.08 -14.11
C PHE A 289 -4.98 6.50 -15.50
N ALA A 290 -5.67 6.15 -16.61
CA ALA A 290 -5.35 6.70 -17.93
C ALA A 290 -5.57 8.23 -17.95
N GLY A 291 -6.65 8.70 -17.32
CA GLY A 291 -6.89 10.12 -17.10
C GLY A 291 -5.76 10.82 -16.31
N VAL A 292 -5.25 10.16 -15.26
CA VAL A 292 -4.08 10.66 -14.51
C VAL A 292 -2.87 10.83 -15.42
N LEU A 293 -2.55 9.82 -16.23
CA LEU A 293 -1.43 9.92 -17.18
C LEU A 293 -1.65 11.02 -18.21
N ALA A 294 -2.88 11.18 -18.73
CA ALA A 294 -3.22 12.25 -19.66
C ALA A 294 -3.08 13.66 -19.07
N TYR A 295 -3.29 13.83 -17.76
CA TYR A 295 -2.98 15.07 -17.06
C TYR A 295 -1.47 15.33 -17.04
N LEU A 296 -0.68 14.32 -16.64
CA LEU A 296 0.78 14.41 -16.54
C LEU A 296 1.43 14.68 -17.91
N ASP A 297 1.02 13.98 -18.95
CA ASP A 297 1.48 14.21 -20.33
C ASP A 297 1.11 15.63 -20.81
N GLY A 298 -0.02 16.16 -20.35
CA GLY A 298 -0.45 17.53 -20.62
C GLY A 298 0.42 18.60 -19.96
N LEU A 299 1.36 18.24 -19.08
CA LEU A 299 2.32 19.15 -18.43
C LEU A 299 3.59 19.37 -19.27
N VAL A 300 3.78 18.67 -20.39
CA VAL A 300 4.99 18.84 -21.22
C VAL A 300 5.20 20.30 -21.59
N GLY A 301 6.40 20.82 -21.31
CA GLY A 301 6.77 22.21 -21.57
C GLY A 301 6.11 23.24 -20.66
N SER A 302 5.37 22.79 -19.63
CA SER A 302 4.84 23.65 -18.57
C SER A 302 5.82 23.73 -17.38
N SER A 303 5.41 24.37 -16.29
CA SER A 303 6.22 24.48 -15.08
C SER A 303 5.52 23.80 -13.90
N ALA A 304 6.31 23.43 -12.88
CA ALA A 304 5.76 22.90 -11.62
C ALA A 304 4.69 23.80 -11.00
N ARG A 305 4.71 25.12 -11.30
CA ARG A 305 3.68 26.07 -10.87
C ARG A 305 2.28 25.68 -11.36
N ARG A 306 2.14 25.13 -12.57
CA ARG A 306 0.83 24.69 -13.07
C ARG A 306 0.21 23.63 -12.16
N VAL A 307 1.00 22.67 -11.69
CA VAL A 307 0.54 21.67 -10.72
C VAL A 307 0.09 22.35 -9.42
N LEU A 308 0.87 23.30 -8.92
CA LEU A 308 0.54 24.07 -7.72
C LEU A 308 -0.75 24.87 -7.85
N ASP A 309 -1.03 25.40 -9.04
CA ASP A 309 -2.24 26.17 -9.34
C ASP A 309 -3.49 25.25 -9.44
N ASP A 310 -3.35 24.01 -9.93
CA ASP A 310 -4.45 23.05 -10.08
C ASP A 310 -4.84 22.35 -8.77
N ILE A 311 -3.88 22.16 -7.85
CA ILE A 311 -4.04 21.42 -6.58
C ILE A 311 -5.24 21.88 -5.71
N PRO A 312 -5.48 23.18 -5.46
CA PRO A 312 -6.53 23.62 -4.55
C PRO A 312 -7.94 23.21 -4.98
N ASP A 313 -8.22 23.24 -6.28
CA ASP A 313 -9.52 22.88 -6.84
C ASP A 313 -9.67 21.36 -6.95
N ALA A 314 -8.61 20.66 -7.36
CA ALA A 314 -8.56 19.20 -7.37
C ALA A 314 -8.85 18.60 -6.00
N TRP A 315 -8.19 19.09 -4.93
CA TRP A 315 -8.45 18.62 -3.57
C TRP A 315 -9.85 18.96 -3.08
N ARG A 316 -10.40 20.13 -3.43
CA ARG A 316 -11.77 20.48 -3.05
C ARG A 316 -12.78 19.54 -3.70
N ALA A 317 -12.56 19.20 -4.97
CA ALA A 317 -13.40 18.25 -5.69
C ALA A 317 -13.25 16.83 -5.12
N LEU A 318 -12.03 16.37 -4.86
CA LEU A 318 -11.76 15.03 -4.34
C LEU A 318 -12.27 14.85 -2.90
N GLU A 319 -12.04 15.82 -2.02
CA GLU A 319 -12.60 15.84 -0.67
C GLU A 319 -14.12 15.74 -0.72
N ARG A 320 -14.77 16.53 -1.58
CA ARG A 320 -16.23 16.46 -1.75
C ARG A 320 -16.66 15.08 -2.24
N ALA A 321 -15.95 14.49 -3.19
CA ALA A 321 -16.27 13.17 -3.72
C ALA A 321 -16.09 12.05 -2.66
N ILE A 322 -15.10 12.15 -1.77
CA ILE A 322 -14.83 11.14 -0.74
C ILE A 322 -15.71 11.33 0.50
N VAL A 323 -15.83 12.57 0.98
CA VAL A 323 -16.42 12.91 2.28
C VAL A 323 -17.90 13.25 2.17
N TRP A 324 -18.28 13.90 1.07
CA TRP A 324 -19.65 14.33 0.81
C TRP A 324 -20.20 13.76 -0.52
N PRO A 325 -20.01 12.45 -0.81
CA PRO A 325 -20.37 11.86 -2.09
C PRO A 325 -21.85 12.06 -2.38
N ASP A 326 -22.16 12.51 -3.59
CA ASP A 326 -23.46 12.20 -4.19
C ASP A 326 -23.42 10.80 -4.83
N ARG A 327 -24.55 10.37 -5.37
CA ARG A 327 -24.66 9.03 -5.96
C ARG A 327 -23.72 8.82 -7.15
N ALA A 328 -23.52 9.86 -7.97
CA ALA A 328 -22.64 9.80 -9.12
C ALA A 328 -21.17 9.66 -8.66
N ALA A 329 -20.75 10.44 -7.66
CA ALA A 329 -19.42 10.32 -7.06
C ALA A 329 -19.21 8.96 -6.38
N ALA A 330 -20.22 8.41 -5.69
CA ALA A 330 -20.16 7.09 -5.08
C ALA A 330 -19.89 5.98 -6.11
N ARG A 331 -20.55 6.05 -7.26
CA ARG A 331 -20.33 5.11 -8.39
C ARG A 331 -19.00 5.35 -9.10
N MET A 332 -18.59 6.60 -9.23
CA MET A 332 -17.30 6.97 -9.83
C MET A 332 -16.10 6.42 -9.04
N LEU A 333 -16.22 6.38 -7.70
CA LEU A 333 -15.18 5.89 -6.79
C LEU A 333 -15.43 4.46 -6.32
N ASP A 334 -16.26 3.70 -7.03
CA ASP A 334 -16.46 2.28 -6.74
C ASP A 334 -15.24 1.47 -7.20
N ILE A 335 -14.60 0.78 -6.25
CA ILE A 335 -13.47 -0.12 -6.47
C ILE A 335 -13.91 -1.58 -6.59
N GLY A 336 -15.21 -1.86 -6.50
CA GLY A 336 -15.80 -3.19 -6.66
C GLY A 336 -15.47 -4.16 -5.53
N VAL A 337 -14.87 -5.30 -5.90
CA VAL A 337 -14.46 -6.36 -4.96
C VAL A 337 -12.95 -6.38 -4.87
N ARG A 338 -12.43 -6.32 -3.63
CA ARG A 338 -11.00 -6.38 -3.35
C ARG A 338 -10.62 -7.74 -2.77
N TYR A 339 -9.45 -8.26 -3.14
CA TYR A 339 -8.86 -9.43 -2.49
C TYR A 339 -8.02 -9.02 -1.27
N GLU A 340 -8.06 -9.81 -0.20
CA GLU A 340 -7.16 -9.62 0.93
C GLU A 340 -5.70 -9.89 0.52
N ASP A 341 -4.80 -8.97 0.85
CA ASP A 341 -3.37 -9.16 0.62
C ASP A 341 -2.76 -10.21 1.57
N PHE A 342 -1.46 -10.50 1.37
CA PHE A 342 -0.66 -11.37 2.25
C PHE A 342 -0.89 -12.88 2.03
N GLY A 343 -1.13 -13.30 0.78
CA GLY A 343 -1.33 -14.71 0.42
C GLY A 343 -2.71 -15.26 0.80
N LYS A 344 -3.64 -14.37 1.16
CA LYS A 344 -5.04 -14.68 1.46
C LYS A 344 -5.86 -14.60 0.17
N ASN A 345 -6.91 -15.42 0.07
CA ASN A 345 -7.83 -15.45 -1.07
C ASN A 345 -9.23 -14.91 -0.72
N ASP A 346 -9.38 -14.25 0.43
CA ASP A 346 -10.67 -13.77 0.90
C ASP A 346 -11.07 -12.49 0.14
N GLN A 347 -12.35 -12.37 -0.22
CA GLN A 347 -12.89 -11.22 -0.97
C GLN A 347 -13.64 -10.26 -0.04
N ILE A 348 -13.35 -8.97 -0.15
CA ILE A 348 -14.04 -7.88 0.52
C ILE A 348 -14.74 -7.02 -0.53
N ALA A 349 -16.07 -7.14 -0.63
CA ALA A 349 -16.88 -6.24 -1.44
C ALA A 349 -16.98 -4.86 -0.77
N GLN A 350 -16.93 -3.79 -1.57
CA GLN A 350 -17.12 -2.42 -1.10
C GLN A 350 -18.52 -2.18 -0.51
N TRP A 351 -19.56 -2.69 -1.18
CA TRP A 351 -20.95 -2.51 -0.78
C TRP A 351 -21.44 -3.69 0.07
N ARG A 352 -21.63 -3.47 1.38
CA ARG A 352 -22.07 -4.54 2.30
C ARG A 352 -23.37 -4.22 3.04
N ALA A 353 -23.79 -2.96 3.03
CA ALA A 353 -24.94 -2.49 3.76
C ALA A 353 -26.22 -2.54 2.91
N PRO A 354 -27.22 -3.38 3.26
CA PRO A 354 -28.51 -3.37 2.57
C PRO A 354 -29.34 -2.12 2.90
N THR A 355 -28.99 -1.38 3.97
CA THR A 355 -29.72 -0.19 4.41
C THR A 355 -28.81 0.94 4.89
N PRO A 356 -29.28 2.19 4.87
CA PRO A 356 -28.53 3.36 5.34
C PRO A 356 -28.05 3.30 6.79
N LEU A 357 -28.90 2.80 7.68
CA LEU A 357 -28.58 2.63 9.10
C LEU A 357 -27.52 1.54 9.29
N SER A 358 -27.55 0.49 8.47
CA SER A 358 -26.53 -0.55 8.52
C SER A 358 -25.16 -0.06 8.03
N ALA A 359 -25.10 0.90 7.09
CA ALA A 359 -23.86 1.52 6.62
C ALA A 359 -23.16 2.36 7.70
N LEU A 360 -23.92 2.98 8.61
CA LEU A 360 -23.36 3.75 9.73
C LEU A 360 -22.75 2.86 10.81
N LEU A 361 -23.41 1.73 11.08
CA LEU A 361 -23.11 0.85 12.21
C LEU A 361 -22.05 -0.20 11.86
N ARG A 362 -21.86 -0.54 10.58
CA ARG A 362 -20.91 -1.56 10.15
C ARG A 362 -19.56 -0.96 9.72
N PRO A 363 -18.45 -1.65 10.01
CA PRO A 363 -17.19 -1.35 9.36
C PRO A 363 -17.27 -1.75 7.87
N GLY A 364 -17.42 -0.76 7.00
CA GLY A 364 -17.23 -0.87 5.55
C GLY A 364 -15.89 -0.26 5.10
N LEU A 365 -15.48 -0.53 3.86
CA LEU A 365 -14.27 0.07 3.27
C LEU A 365 -14.41 1.59 3.14
N TRP A 366 -15.61 2.05 2.75
CA TRP A 366 -15.94 3.47 2.61
C TRP A 366 -17.39 3.75 3.00
N ARG A 367 -17.58 4.22 4.24
CA ARG A 367 -18.92 4.41 4.81
C ARG A 367 -19.70 5.53 4.12
N GLU A 368 -19.04 6.62 3.76
CA GLU A 368 -19.71 7.73 3.08
C GLU A 368 -20.26 7.34 1.71
N GLY A 369 -19.53 6.52 0.95
CA GLY A 369 -20.02 5.95 -0.30
C GLY A 369 -21.24 5.07 -0.09
N GLU A 370 -21.22 4.21 0.93
CA GLU A 370 -22.36 3.32 1.23
C GLU A 370 -23.61 4.14 1.57
N VAL A 371 -23.45 5.21 2.36
CA VAL A 371 -24.55 6.15 2.65
C VAL A 371 -25.06 6.79 1.36
N ALA A 372 -24.17 7.27 0.49
CA ALA A 372 -24.56 7.96 -0.75
C ALA A 372 -25.27 7.06 -1.76
N GLU A 373 -24.92 5.77 -1.87
CA GLU A 373 -25.63 4.84 -2.76
C GLU A 373 -26.95 4.36 -2.15
N ALA A 374 -27.01 4.18 -0.82
CA ALA A 374 -28.20 3.63 -0.14
C ALA A 374 -29.30 4.67 0.19
N THR A 375 -29.00 5.97 0.19
CA THR A 375 -29.96 7.01 0.64
C THR A 375 -30.33 8.05 -0.40
N GLY A 376 -31.64 8.29 -0.53
CA GLY A 376 -32.19 9.49 -1.17
C GLY A 376 -32.07 10.72 -0.25
N ALA A 377 -33.19 11.17 0.33
CA ALA A 377 -33.26 12.43 1.07
C ALA A 377 -32.41 12.49 2.37
N LEU A 378 -32.11 11.34 3.00
CA LEU A 378 -31.38 11.28 4.27
C LEU A 378 -29.85 11.34 4.13
N ARG A 379 -29.33 11.39 2.90
CA ARG A 379 -27.88 11.38 2.64
C ARG A 379 -27.12 12.47 3.40
N LEU A 380 -27.52 13.73 3.23
CA LEU A 380 -26.81 14.88 3.79
C LEU A 380 -26.83 14.88 5.34
N PRO A 381 -27.97 14.65 6.01
CA PRO A 381 -27.99 14.50 7.47
C PRO A 381 -27.03 13.42 7.97
N LEU A 382 -27.00 12.24 7.34
CA LEU A 382 -26.15 11.14 7.80
C LEU A 382 -24.66 11.42 7.59
N LEU A 383 -24.29 11.97 6.43
CA LEU A 383 -22.90 12.39 6.18
C LEU A 383 -22.45 13.48 7.16
N ALA A 384 -23.35 14.41 7.52
CA ALA A 384 -23.08 15.41 8.54
C ALA A 384 -22.86 14.79 9.93
N THR A 385 -23.67 13.80 10.32
CA THR A 385 -23.46 13.03 11.56
C THR A 385 -22.10 12.34 11.58
N ILE A 386 -21.71 11.70 10.46
CA ILE A 386 -20.38 11.09 10.32
C ILE A 386 -19.30 12.15 10.53
N GLN A 387 -19.37 13.29 9.84
CA GLN A 387 -18.35 14.35 9.93
C GLN A 387 -18.25 14.95 11.34
N LEU A 388 -19.37 15.21 12.01
CA LEU A 388 -19.39 15.67 13.40
C LEU A 388 -18.71 14.67 14.33
N GLY A 389 -18.97 13.37 14.16
CA GLY A 389 -18.34 12.31 14.94
C GLY A 389 -16.81 12.31 14.83
N TYR A 390 -16.26 12.58 13.64
CA TYR A 390 -14.82 12.72 13.48
C TYR A 390 -14.29 14.03 14.05
N GLY A 391 -14.99 15.16 13.86
CA GLY A 391 -14.61 16.44 14.44
C GLY A 391 -14.45 16.37 15.97
N LEU A 392 -15.38 15.70 16.65
CA LEU A 392 -15.31 15.49 18.10
C LEU A 392 -14.11 14.62 18.53
N ARG A 393 -13.80 13.55 17.78
CA ARG A 393 -12.64 12.69 18.07
C ARG A 393 -11.32 13.43 17.88
N SER A 394 -11.18 14.18 16.79
CA SER A 394 -9.95 14.91 16.49
C SER A 394 -9.71 16.05 17.49
N ALA A 395 -10.78 16.72 17.95
CA ALA A 395 -10.68 17.70 19.03
C ALA A 395 -10.27 17.06 20.37
N GLY A 396 -10.85 15.89 20.71
CA GLY A 396 -10.49 15.15 21.93
C GLY A 396 -9.01 14.72 21.96
N ALA A 397 -8.48 14.22 20.84
CA ALA A 397 -7.06 13.88 20.72
C ALA A 397 -6.14 15.10 20.85
N PHE A 398 -6.53 16.24 20.28
CA PHE A 398 -5.77 17.50 20.37
C PHE A 398 -5.66 18.02 21.82
N PHE A 399 -6.67 17.81 22.66
CA PHE A 399 -6.63 18.21 24.08
C PHE A 399 -5.84 17.25 24.97
N GLN A 400 -5.57 16.02 24.53
CA GLN A 400 -4.75 15.06 25.28
C GLN A 400 -3.24 15.19 25.01
N GLU A 401 -2.86 15.87 23.91
CA GLU A 401 -1.46 16.08 23.51
C GLU A 401 -0.87 17.43 23.99
N ARG A 402 -1.66 18.24 24.70
CA ARG A 402 -1.23 19.46 25.40
C ARG A 402 -1.23 19.25 26.90
#